data_AF-A0A7C8CWN7-F1
#
_entry.id   AF-A0A7C8CWN7-F1
#
_cell.length_a   1.000
_cell.length_b   1.000
_cell.length_c   1.000
_cell.angle_alpha   90.00
_cell.angle_beta   90.00
_cell.angle_gamma   90.00
#
_symmetry.space_group_name_H-M   'P 1'
#
loop_
_entity.id
_entity.type
_entity.pdbx_description
1 polymer ?
#
loop_
_entity_poly.entity_id
_entity_poly.type
_entity_poly.pdbx_seq_one_letter_code
_entity_poly.pdbx_strand_id
1 'polypeptide(L)'
;MTPSRVLVANRGECACRIIRTLSALGLETVAVHSEADRNARFVEAADHSREIGPASPSHSYLDIDRIIEAGREVGVHAVHPGWGFLSESPELARRVEQEGWTYIGPTAEQVLQLGDKTQARTLALASKVPCAPSLVPPGPESTEGPSWTRELKGWGSPLLIKATRGGGGKGMRIVRDLDQLEESIESAQREALAAFGDDSVFIEKLIEPARHIEVQLIGDGLGEVAILGDRECTLQRRHQKLIEESPAPSLPSRQRSDMHEAARRLAQSVHYRGAGTVEFLFDGEQFYFLEMNTRLQVEHPVTELVHGVDIVKLQWQVATGQAQLAQLDAISTDGHAIEVRINAEDPAAQFLPSIGTLTRCLWPQMDGVRIDSGVRQGDRISAHYDPMLAKIIAHGETREDATRRLVAAIEATLIAGVETTLPFCRDLLCSSDFAAGTAHTTLVEEKWGDWQAPQLEPIWLQAIGRAARQLLGSTAGDGAEVAGCWQRLPGRVWP
;
A
#
# COMPACT_ATOMS: atom_id res chain seq x y z
N MET A 1 -5.32 25.21 -27.82
CA MET A 1 -4.74 25.24 -26.46
C MET A 1 -3.74 24.12 -26.40
N THR A 2 -2.51 24.38 -25.96
CA THR A 2 -1.53 23.32 -25.68
C THR A 2 -2.15 22.35 -24.66
N PRO A 3 -2.05 21.02 -24.85
CA PRO A 3 -2.55 20.07 -23.85
C PRO A 3 -1.87 20.32 -22.51
N SER A 4 -2.62 20.20 -21.41
CA SER A 4 -2.04 20.32 -20.07
C SER A 4 -1.06 19.17 -19.85
N ARG A 5 0.13 19.52 -19.35
CA ARG A 5 1.22 18.58 -19.11
C ARG A 5 1.36 18.29 -17.62
N VAL A 6 1.32 17.02 -17.25
CA VAL A 6 1.30 16.58 -15.85
C VAL A 6 2.54 15.75 -15.55
N LEU A 7 3.32 16.19 -14.56
CA LEU A 7 4.44 15.43 -14.02
C LEU A 7 3.95 14.41 -12.99
N VAL A 8 4.36 13.16 -13.14
CA VAL A 8 4.09 12.12 -12.16
C VAL A 8 5.33 11.94 -11.30
N ALA A 9 5.29 12.47 -10.07
CA ALA A 9 6.40 12.47 -9.12
C ALA A 9 6.47 11.15 -8.34
N ASN A 10 6.48 10.03 -9.07
CA ASN A 10 6.49 8.68 -8.53
C ASN A 10 7.11 7.69 -9.52
N ARG A 11 7.12 6.39 -9.19
CA ARG A 11 7.71 5.31 -9.99
C ARG A 11 6.83 4.07 -10.03
N GLY A 12 7.31 3.03 -10.72
CA GLY A 12 6.74 1.68 -10.68
C GLY A 12 5.27 1.63 -11.13
N GLU A 13 4.48 0.78 -10.47
CA GLU A 13 3.06 0.60 -10.77
C GLU A 13 2.26 1.89 -10.54
N CYS A 14 2.60 2.65 -9.48
CA CYS A 14 1.99 3.95 -9.21
C CYS A 14 2.06 4.89 -10.41
N ALA A 15 3.26 5.07 -10.96
CA ALA A 15 3.45 5.92 -12.11
C ALA A 15 2.72 5.39 -13.34
N CYS A 16 2.79 4.08 -13.62
CA CYS A 16 2.05 3.45 -14.73
C CYS A 16 0.53 3.69 -14.63
N ARG A 17 -0.05 3.51 -13.44
CA ARG A 17 -1.47 3.71 -13.16
C ARG A 17 -1.91 5.14 -13.43
N ILE A 18 -1.13 6.12 -12.97
CA ILE A 18 -1.44 7.53 -13.12
C ILE A 18 -1.31 7.96 -14.59
N ILE A 19 -0.18 7.63 -15.22
CA ILE A 19 0.09 7.93 -16.64
C ILE A 19 -1.06 7.40 -17.51
N ARG A 20 -1.47 6.13 -17.31
CA ARG A 20 -2.57 5.52 -18.07
C ARG A 20 -3.85 6.34 -18.05
N THR A 21 -4.29 6.82 -16.88
CA THR A 21 -5.51 7.63 -16.79
C THR A 21 -5.32 9.02 -17.36
N LEU A 22 -4.19 9.68 -17.09
CA LEU A 22 -3.93 11.03 -17.62
C LEU A 22 -3.86 11.02 -19.15
N SER A 23 -3.19 10.04 -19.75
CA SER A 23 -3.16 9.85 -21.20
C SER A 23 -4.55 9.56 -21.77
N ALA A 24 -5.38 8.75 -21.09
CA ALA A 24 -6.77 8.50 -21.51
C ALA A 24 -7.66 9.76 -21.44
N LEU A 25 -7.31 10.73 -20.59
CA LEU A 25 -7.93 12.05 -20.54
C LEU A 25 -7.38 13.03 -21.60
N GLY A 26 -6.41 12.60 -22.42
CA GLY A 26 -5.78 13.42 -23.45
C GLY A 26 -4.74 14.41 -22.92
N LEU A 27 -4.20 14.17 -21.73
CA LEU A 27 -3.16 14.98 -21.10
C LEU A 27 -1.77 14.46 -21.50
N GLU A 28 -0.81 15.36 -21.64
CA GLU A 28 0.60 14.98 -21.81
C GLU A 28 1.19 14.60 -20.45
N THR A 29 1.99 13.54 -20.42
CA THR A 29 2.53 12.96 -19.20
C THR A 29 4.05 13.05 -19.15
N VAL A 30 4.58 13.36 -17.96
CA VAL A 30 6.03 13.45 -17.72
C VAL A 30 6.41 12.51 -16.59
N ALA A 31 7.24 11.51 -16.89
CA ALA A 31 7.85 10.64 -15.89
C ALA A 31 9.16 11.25 -15.37
N VAL A 32 9.34 11.30 -14.05
CA VAL A 32 10.66 11.51 -13.46
C VAL A 32 11.24 10.16 -13.03
N HIS A 33 12.53 9.96 -13.25
CA HIS A 33 13.18 8.70 -12.90
C HIS A 33 14.59 8.87 -12.36
N SER A 34 15.03 7.96 -11.49
CA SER A 34 16.44 7.87 -11.13
C SER A 34 17.25 7.24 -12.27
N GLU A 35 18.57 7.23 -12.15
CA GLU A 35 19.46 6.47 -13.03
C GLU A 35 19.09 4.97 -13.07
N ALA A 36 18.67 4.40 -11.94
CA ALA A 36 18.33 2.98 -11.83
C ALA A 36 17.04 2.61 -12.57
N ASP A 37 16.09 3.54 -12.66
CA ASP A 37 14.79 3.35 -13.32
C ASP A 37 14.76 3.84 -14.78
N ARG A 38 15.92 4.17 -15.38
CA ARG A 38 16.02 4.71 -16.76
C ARG A 38 15.24 3.90 -17.81
N ASN A 39 15.21 2.57 -17.66
CA ASN A 39 14.55 1.65 -18.59
C ASN A 39 13.27 1.04 -17.99
N ALA A 40 12.73 1.63 -16.93
CA ALA A 40 11.54 1.13 -16.27
C ALA A 40 10.30 1.35 -17.14
N ARG A 41 9.31 0.46 -16.99
CA ARG A 41 8.07 0.47 -17.76
C ARG A 41 7.36 1.83 -17.77
N PHE A 42 7.30 2.52 -16.64
CA PHE A 42 6.60 3.80 -16.53
C PHE A 42 7.30 4.94 -17.29
N VAL A 43 8.62 4.86 -17.50
CA VAL A 43 9.38 5.86 -18.27
C VAL A 43 9.01 5.78 -19.74
N GLU A 44 8.85 4.57 -20.27
CA GLU A 44 8.41 4.35 -21.66
C GLU A 44 6.93 4.63 -21.88
N ALA A 45 6.12 4.55 -20.82
CA ALA A 45 4.69 4.82 -20.91
C ALA A 45 4.36 6.32 -20.99
N ALA A 46 5.27 7.19 -20.55
CA ALA A 46 5.07 8.64 -20.56
C ALA A 46 5.50 9.30 -21.88
N ASP A 47 4.90 10.44 -22.19
CA ASP A 47 5.23 11.23 -23.40
C ASP A 47 6.63 11.88 -23.30
N HIS A 48 7.01 12.24 -22.07
CA HIS A 48 8.31 12.82 -21.74
C HIS A 48 8.90 12.17 -20.50
N SER A 49 10.23 12.22 -20.39
CA SER A 49 10.93 11.80 -19.19
C SER A 49 12.10 12.69 -18.82
N ARG A 50 12.42 12.73 -17.52
CA ARG A 50 13.60 13.41 -16.97
C ARG A 50 14.26 12.58 -15.89
N GLU A 51 15.58 12.50 -15.97
CA GLU A 51 16.40 11.89 -14.93
C GLU A 51 16.57 12.88 -13.77
N ILE A 52 16.27 12.43 -12.56
CA ILE A 52 16.32 13.23 -11.32
C ILE A 52 17.41 12.75 -10.37
N GLY A 53 18.48 12.14 -10.89
CA GLY A 53 19.67 11.77 -10.11
C GLY A 53 19.84 10.28 -9.85
N PRO A 54 20.75 9.91 -8.92
CA PRO A 54 21.18 8.52 -8.71
C PRO A 54 20.09 7.67 -8.03
N ALA A 55 20.36 6.36 -7.90
CA ALA A 55 19.39 5.40 -7.36
C ALA A 55 18.84 5.73 -5.97
N SER A 56 19.63 6.36 -5.09
CA SER A 56 19.21 6.69 -3.72
C SER A 56 17.98 7.60 -3.73
N PRO A 57 16.85 7.23 -3.08
CA PRO A 57 15.66 8.08 -3.03
C PRO A 57 15.94 9.48 -2.46
N SER A 58 16.82 9.60 -1.46
CA SER A 58 17.20 10.89 -0.85
C SER A 58 17.86 11.87 -1.82
N HIS A 59 18.41 11.38 -2.92
CA HIS A 59 19.06 12.18 -3.96
C HIS A 59 18.29 12.11 -5.30
N SER A 60 17.07 11.56 -5.28
CA SER A 60 16.20 11.43 -6.45
C SER A 60 14.73 11.65 -6.08
N TYR A 61 13.94 10.59 -5.86
CA TYR A 61 12.49 10.67 -5.66
C TYR A 61 12.04 11.44 -4.41
N LEU A 62 12.93 11.67 -3.44
CA LEU A 62 12.68 12.50 -2.25
C LEU A 62 13.32 13.89 -2.35
N ASP A 63 13.98 14.21 -3.47
CA ASP A 63 14.59 15.51 -3.73
C ASP A 63 13.60 16.41 -4.47
N ILE A 64 12.94 17.29 -3.71
CA ILE A 64 11.93 18.20 -4.22
C ILE A 64 12.51 19.15 -5.26
N ASP A 65 13.72 19.67 -5.05
CA ASP A 65 14.32 20.64 -5.97
C ASP A 65 14.56 20.03 -7.34
N ARG A 66 15.02 18.77 -7.39
CA ARG A 66 15.19 18.05 -8.66
C ARG A 66 13.88 17.78 -9.38
N ILE A 67 12.81 17.46 -8.65
CA ILE A 67 11.48 17.26 -9.24
C ILE A 67 10.95 18.56 -9.84
N ILE A 68 11.11 19.68 -9.10
CA ILE A 68 10.70 21.01 -9.57
C ILE A 68 11.56 21.45 -10.78
N GLU A 69 12.88 21.23 -10.77
CA GLU A 69 13.75 21.53 -11.90
C GLU A 69 13.35 20.75 -13.16
N ALA A 70 13.13 19.43 -13.03
CA ALA A 70 12.65 18.59 -14.12
C ALA A 70 11.30 19.08 -14.68
N GLY A 71 10.38 19.51 -13.80
CA GLY A 71 9.11 20.11 -14.21
C GLY A 71 9.27 21.42 -15.00
N ARG A 72 10.20 22.29 -14.58
CA ARG A 72 10.49 23.57 -15.26
C ARG A 72 11.10 23.37 -16.64
N GLU A 73 12.07 22.47 -16.76
CA GLU A 73 12.73 22.17 -18.04
C GLU A 73 11.75 21.65 -19.10
N VAL A 74 10.76 20.87 -18.65
CA VAL A 74 9.74 20.30 -19.53
C VAL A 74 8.56 21.25 -19.67
N GLY A 75 8.34 22.21 -18.79
CA GLY A 75 7.19 23.13 -18.86
C GLY A 75 5.88 22.44 -18.49
N VAL A 76 5.82 21.85 -17.29
CA VAL A 76 4.63 21.20 -16.76
C VAL A 76 3.63 22.20 -16.18
N HIS A 77 2.38 21.77 -16.03
CA HIS A 77 1.29 22.58 -15.49
C HIS A 77 0.72 22.00 -14.19
N ALA A 78 0.97 20.72 -13.92
CA ALA A 78 0.50 20.05 -12.74
C ALA A 78 1.47 18.95 -12.30
N VAL A 79 1.40 18.57 -11.03
CA VAL A 79 2.17 17.46 -10.46
C VAL A 79 1.22 16.50 -9.75
N HIS A 80 1.26 15.23 -10.12
CA HIS A 80 0.60 14.14 -9.39
C HIS A 80 1.65 13.38 -8.58
N PRO A 81 1.55 13.35 -7.24
CA PRO A 81 2.58 12.73 -6.42
C PRO A 81 2.40 11.23 -6.23
N GLY A 82 1.19 10.70 -6.51
CA GLY A 82 0.89 9.29 -6.35
C GLY A 82 0.79 8.89 -4.89
N TRP A 83 1.47 7.81 -4.50
CA TRP A 83 1.55 7.34 -3.11
C TRP A 83 2.98 6.96 -2.70
N GLY A 84 3.28 7.06 -1.41
CA GLY A 84 4.66 6.96 -0.92
C GLY A 84 5.52 8.13 -1.40
N PHE A 85 6.83 8.04 -1.16
CA PHE A 85 7.78 9.13 -1.43
C PHE A 85 7.31 10.48 -0.85
N LEU A 86 7.00 11.45 -1.72
CA LEU A 86 6.62 12.81 -1.36
C LEU A 86 5.11 13.06 -1.41
N SER A 87 4.27 12.03 -1.58
CA SER A 87 2.81 12.19 -1.66
C SER A 87 2.16 12.80 -0.44
N GLU A 88 2.80 12.67 0.72
CA GLU A 88 2.36 13.28 1.99
C GLU A 88 3.39 14.31 2.46
N SER A 89 4.09 14.96 1.52
CA SER A 89 5.00 16.07 1.80
C SER A 89 4.28 17.41 1.65
N PRO A 90 4.04 18.16 2.76
CA PRO A 90 3.52 19.52 2.68
C PRO A 90 4.42 20.43 1.84
N GLU A 91 5.73 20.18 1.84
CA GLU A 91 6.70 20.99 1.11
C GLU A 91 6.59 20.78 -0.40
N LEU A 92 6.39 19.56 -0.88
CA LEU A 92 6.16 19.34 -2.32
C LEU A 92 4.91 20.08 -2.78
N ALA A 93 3.79 19.94 -2.06
CA ALA A 93 2.54 20.64 -2.38
C ALA A 93 2.75 22.15 -2.48
N ARG A 94 3.43 22.74 -1.48
CA ARG A 94 3.75 24.17 -1.43
C ARG A 94 4.63 24.61 -2.59
N ARG A 95 5.69 23.86 -2.90
CA ARG A 95 6.63 24.18 -3.97
C ARG A 95 5.97 24.12 -5.34
N VAL A 96 5.14 23.12 -5.59
CA VAL A 96 4.37 23.01 -6.84
C VAL A 96 3.44 24.22 -7.02
N GLU A 97 2.71 24.61 -5.98
CA GLU A 97 1.81 25.77 -6.04
C GLU A 97 2.58 27.10 -6.19
N GLN A 98 3.79 27.22 -5.63
CA GLN A 98 4.67 28.39 -5.80
C GLN A 98 5.20 28.55 -7.24
N GLU A 99 5.35 27.46 -7.99
CA GLU A 99 5.64 27.52 -9.43
C GLU A 99 4.43 27.96 -10.27
N GLY A 100 3.26 28.11 -9.64
CA GLY A 100 1.98 28.34 -10.34
C GLY A 100 1.42 27.08 -11.00
N TRP A 101 1.90 25.89 -10.59
CA TRP A 101 1.38 24.61 -11.07
C TRP A 101 0.27 24.07 -10.17
N THR A 102 -0.59 23.21 -10.71
CA THR A 102 -1.61 22.51 -9.95
C THR A 102 -1.01 21.32 -9.21
N TYR A 103 -1.09 21.30 -7.87
CA TYR A 103 -0.83 20.10 -7.10
C TYR A 103 -2.07 19.19 -7.08
N ILE A 104 -1.96 17.96 -7.61
CA ILE A 104 -3.07 17.00 -7.67
C ILE A 104 -3.09 16.21 -6.36
N GLY A 105 -3.68 16.83 -5.33
CA GLY A 105 -3.78 16.29 -3.98
C GLY A 105 -4.27 17.35 -2.98
N PRO A 106 -4.28 17.06 -1.68
CA PRO A 106 -4.63 18.04 -0.64
C PRO A 106 -3.66 19.23 -0.60
N THR A 107 -4.07 20.31 0.06
CA THR A 107 -3.19 21.47 0.26
C THR A 107 -2.06 21.13 1.23
N ALA A 108 -0.97 21.90 1.19
CA ALA A 108 0.15 21.72 2.13
C ALA A 108 -0.30 21.78 3.60
N GLU A 109 -1.26 22.64 3.92
CA GLU A 109 -1.83 22.77 5.27
C GLU A 109 -2.62 21.52 5.67
N GLN A 110 -3.44 20.98 4.76
CA GLN A 110 -4.22 19.75 5.01
C GLN A 110 -3.31 18.54 5.22
N VAL A 111 -2.26 18.40 4.40
CA VAL A 111 -1.25 17.33 4.57
C VAL A 111 -0.57 17.45 5.94
N LEU A 112 -0.20 18.66 6.36
CA LEU A 112 0.43 18.88 7.66
C LEU A 112 -0.52 18.53 8.81
N GLN A 113 -1.76 19.02 8.75
CA GLN A 113 -2.78 18.85 9.79
C GLN A 113 -3.15 17.39 10.05
N LEU A 114 -3.19 16.58 8.99
CA LEU A 114 -3.61 15.18 9.05
C LEU A 114 -2.42 14.20 9.08
N GLY A 115 -1.22 14.64 8.71
CA GLY A 115 0.00 13.82 8.75
C GLY A 115 0.65 13.72 10.13
N ASP A 116 0.44 14.71 11.00
CA ASP A 116 0.85 14.62 12.41
C ASP A 116 -0.17 13.82 13.22
N LYS A 117 0.27 12.71 13.83
CA LYS A 117 -0.62 11.78 14.54
C LYS A 117 -1.37 12.44 15.70
N THR A 118 -0.74 13.35 16.43
CA THR A 118 -1.38 14.02 17.55
C THR A 118 -2.39 15.05 17.06
N GLN A 119 -2.04 15.83 16.04
CA GLN A 119 -2.93 16.81 15.44
C GLN A 119 -4.13 16.16 14.74
N ALA A 120 -3.90 15.12 13.94
CA ALA A 120 -4.93 14.35 13.27
C ALA A 120 -5.91 13.75 14.29
N ARG A 121 -5.39 13.25 15.41
CA ARG A 121 -6.20 12.75 16.52
C ARG A 121 -7.02 13.83 17.20
N THR A 122 -6.44 15.00 17.47
CA THR A 122 -7.19 16.13 18.03
C THR A 122 -8.32 16.56 17.09
N LEU A 123 -8.07 16.58 15.78
CA LEU A 123 -9.08 16.85 14.76
C LEU A 123 -10.17 15.77 14.72
N ALA A 124 -9.78 14.50 14.82
CA ALA A 124 -10.71 13.37 14.89
C ALA A 124 -11.65 13.51 16.10
N LEU A 125 -11.11 13.77 17.30
CA LEU A 125 -11.91 13.99 18.50
C LEU A 125 -12.84 15.21 18.37
N ALA A 126 -12.33 16.34 17.88
CA ALA A 126 -13.12 17.55 17.65
C ALA A 126 -14.26 17.30 16.63
N SER A 127 -14.02 16.44 15.63
CA SER A 127 -14.97 16.02 14.60
C SER A 127 -15.89 14.87 15.04
N LYS A 128 -15.84 14.49 16.32
CA LYS A 128 -16.62 13.38 16.91
C LYS A 128 -16.38 12.05 16.19
N VAL A 129 -15.13 11.79 15.80
CA VAL A 129 -14.69 10.50 15.29
C VAL A 129 -14.24 9.66 16.50
N PRO A 130 -14.81 8.46 16.71
CA PRO A 130 -14.38 7.56 17.77
C PRO A 130 -12.88 7.29 17.71
N CYS A 131 -12.23 7.25 18.87
CA CYS A 131 -10.79 7.26 19.02
C CYS A 131 -10.44 6.33 20.19
N ALA A 132 -9.42 5.48 20.05
CA ALA A 132 -9.01 4.59 21.14
C ALA A 132 -8.63 5.42 22.37
N PRO A 133 -8.91 5.00 23.61
CA PRO A 133 -8.46 5.72 24.81
C PRO A 133 -6.95 6.00 24.73
N SER A 134 -6.54 7.27 24.90
CA SER A 134 -5.15 7.72 24.68
C SER A 134 -4.68 8.74 25.71
N LEU A 135 -3.47 8.59 26.23
CA LEU A 135 -2.82 9.55 27.11
C LEU A 135 -1.67 10.19 26.35
N VAL A 136 -1.76 11.50 26.18
CA VAL A 136 -0.77 12.34 25.48
C VAL A 136 -0.01 13.14 26.54
N PRO A 137 1.30 13.36 26.40
CA PRO A 137 2.03 14.21 27.33
C PRO A 137 1.40 15.61 27.36
N PRO A 138 1.29 16.25 28.54
CA PRO A 138 0.95 17.66 28.60
C PRO A 138 2.03 18.47 27.85
N GLY A 139 1.61 19.54 27.17
CA GLY A 139 2.49 20.35 26.33
C GLY A 139 3.66 21.00 27.09
N PRO A 140 4.59 21.66 26.39
CA PRO A 140 5.84 22.20 26.95
C PRO A 140 5.65 23.25 28.08
N GLU A 141 4.42 23.72 28.31
CA GLU A 141 4.07 24.62 29.42
C GLU A 141 3.80 23.89 30.75
N SER A 142 3.76 22.55 30.77
CA SER A 142 3.57 21.77 32.00
C SER A 142 4.87 21.57 32.75
N THR A 143 4.92 21.99 34.01
CA THR A 143 6.05 21.77 34.93
C THR A 143 6.07 20.38 35.56
N GLU A 144 5.01 19.59 35.38
CA GLU A 144 4.89 18.22 35.85
C GLU A 144 4.79 17.28 34.64
N GLY A 145 5.67 16.27 34.57
CA GLY A 145 5.49 15.16 33.65
C GLY A 145 4.20 14.39 34.00
N PRO A 146 3.52 13.77 33.02
CA PRO A 146 2.28 13.05 33.30
C PRO A 146 2.58 11.90 34.26
N SER A 147 1.67 11.63 35.21
CA SER A 147 1.78 10.47 36.09
C SER A 147 1.31 9.22 35.32
N TRP A 148 2.08 8.85 34.29
CA TRP A 148 1.79 7.75 33.35
C TRP A 148 1.26 6.52 34.10
N THR A 149 1.97 6.11 35.15
CA THR A 149 1.67 4.90 35.92
C THR A 149 0.34 4.97 36.68
N ARG A 150 -0.05 6.13 37.20
CA ARG A 150 -1.32 6.26 37.95
C ARG A 150 -2.52 6.21 37.01
N GLU A 151 -2.44 6.94 35.89
CA GLU A 151 -3.54 7.07 34.95
C GLU A 151 -3.73 5.78 34.13
N LEU A 152 -2.63 5.15 33.70
CA LEU A 152 -2.66 3.99 32.82
C LEU A 152 -2.91 2.67 33.54
N LYS A 153 -2.59 2.55 34.85
CA LYS A 153 -2.94 1.35 35.62
C LYS A 153 -4.45 1.10 35.64
N GLY A 154 -5.27 2.17 35.59
CA GLY A 154 -6.72 2.06 35.50
C GLY A 154 -7.24 1.51 34.16
N TRP A 155 -6.43 1.54 33.09
CA TRP A 155 -6.84 1.11 31.75
C TRP A 155 -6.64 -0.39 31.52
N GLY A 156 -5.79 -1.01 32.34
CA GLY A 156 -5.35 -2.39 32.16
C GLY A 156 -4.47 -2.58 30.92
N SER A 157 -3.86 -3.74 30.79
CA SER A 157 -3.12 -4.15 29.58
C SER A 157 -4.05 -4.78 28.52
N PRO A 158 -3.58 -4.96 27.27
CA PRO A 158 -2.36 -4.39 26.70
C PRO A 158 -2.49 -2.90 26.36
N LEU A 159 -1.36 -2.20 26.39
CA LEU A 159 -1.20 -0.80 25.97
C LEU A 159 -0.25 -0.72 24.77
N LEU A 160 -0.33 0.35 24.01
CA LEU A 160 0.51 0.63 22.85
C LEU A 160 1.17 1.99 23.02
N ILE A 161 2.50 2.01 23.15
CA ILE A 161 3.30 3.24 23.14
C ILE A 161 3.61 3.58 21.69
N LYS A 162 3.39 4.83 21.28
CA LYS A 162 3.65 5.34 19.94
C LYS A 162 4.49 6.61 20.00
N ALA A 163 5.52 6.72 19.16
CA ALA A 163 6.22 7.97 18.94
C ALA A 163 5.29 9.00 18.25
N THR A 164 5.32 10.25 18.68
CA THR A 164 4.49 11.33 18.12
C THR A 164 4.79 11.57 16.63
N ARG A 165 6.08 11.55 16.26
CA ARG A 165 6.58 11.88 14.91
C ARG A 165 6.99 10.65 14.09
N GLY A 166 6.50 9.46 14.45
CA GLY A 166 6.82 8.19 13.75
C GLY A 166 5.77 7.77 12.72
N GLY A 167 6.19 7.07 11.66
CA GLY A 167 5.32 6.52 10.61
C GLY A 167 5.75 5.10 10.16
N GLY A 168 4.87 4.37 9.48
CA GLY A 168 5.19 3.06 8.88
C GLY A 168 5.55 1.95 9.87
N GLY A 169 4.92 1.95 11.05
CA GLY A 169 5.09 0.90 12.08
C GLY A 169 6.36 0.99 12.93
N LYS A 170 7.24 1.98 12.71
CA LYS A 170 8.44 2.22 13.53
C LYS A 170 8.10 3.09 14.75
N GLY A 171 8.79 2.85 15.88
CA GLY A 171 8.55 3.59 17.12
C GLY A 171 7.22 3.21 17.81
N MET A 172 6.79 1.96 17.70
CA MET A 172 5.63 1.41 18.40
C MET A 172 6.06 0.28 19.33
N ARG A 173 5.53 0.24 20.55
CA ARG A 173 5.82 -0.81 21.52
C ARG A 173 4.56 -1.26 22.25
N ILE A 174 4.30 -2.57 22.23
CA ILE A 174 3.21 -3.18 22.99
C ILE A 174 3.69 -3.45 24.42
N VAL A 175 2.88 -3.03 25.39
CA VAL A 175 3.08 -3.32 26.82
C VAL A 175 1.96 -4.25 27.27
N ARG A 176 2.29 -5.54 27.46
CA ARG A 176 1.35 -6.56 27.98
C ARG A 176 1.43 -6.68 29.51
N ASP A 177 2.59 -6.39 30.07
CA ASP A 177 2.83 -6.37 31.51
C ASP A 177 2.98 -4.92 32.01
N LEU A 178 2.04 -4.48 32.85
CA LEU A 178 2.03 -3.11 33.38
C LEU A 178 3.16 -2.83 34.37
N ASP A 179 3.79 -3.88 34.93
CA ASP A 179 4.96 -3.71 35.80
C ASP A 179 6.19 -3.26 35.00
N GLN A 180 6.20 -3.49 33.68
CA GLN A 180 7.25 -3.05 32.74
C GLN A 180 6.93 -1.72 32.05
N LEU A 181 5.84 -1.04 32.44
CA LEU A 181 5.35 0.14 31.74
C LEU A 181 6.37 1.28 31.73
N GLU A 182 6.95 1.62 32.89
CA GLU A 182 7.92 2.74 33.00
C GLU A 182 9.17 2.47 32.16
N GLU A 183 9.76 1.28 32.26
CA GLU A 183 10.92 0.90 31.45
C GLU A 183 10.60 0.90 29.94
N SER A 184 9.40 0.45 29.58
CA SER A 184 8.93 0.45 28.18
C SER A 184 8.78 1.86 27.62
N ILE A 185 8.30 2.81 28.43
CA ILE A 185 8.19 4.23 28.07
C ILE A 185 9.58 4.81 27.83
N GLU A 186 10.49 4.70 28.81
CA GLU A 186 11.85 5.23 28.67
C GLU A 186 12.58 4.66 27.45
N SER A 187 12.40 3.36 27.20
CA SER A 187 12.97 2.73 26.02
C SER A 187 12.37 3.26 24.72
N ALA A 188 11.05 3.49 24.66
CA ALA A 188 10.39 4.03 23.48
C ALA A 188 10.81 5.49 23.21
N GLN A 189 10.98 6.30 24.25
CA GLN A 189 11.45 7.69 24.15
C GLN A 189 12.89 7.76 23.60
N ARG A 190 13.79 6.88 24.08
CA ARG A 190 15.16 6.79 23.54
C ARG A 190 15.17 6.38 22.06
N GLU A 191 14.32 5.44 21.68
CA GLU A 191 14.19 5.00 20.28
C GLU A 191 13.63 6.12 19.40
N ALA A 192 12.60 6.83 19.87
CA ALA A 192 12.01 7.96 19.18
C ALA A 192 13.03 9.10 18.99
N LEU A 193 13.81 9.42 20.03
CA LEU A 193 14.87 10.42 19.95
C LEU A 193 15.95 10.02 18.93
N ALA A 194 16.37 8.76 18.94
CA ALA A 194 17.39 8.27 18.00
C ALA A 194 16.89 8.22 16.55
N ALA A 195 15.61 7.88 16.33
CA ALA A 195 15.03 7.72 15.00
C ALA A 195 14.51 9.03 14.40
N PHE A 196 13.97 9.93 15.22
CA PHE A 196 13.20 11.10 14.79
C PHE A 196 13.69 12.43 15.38
N GLY A 197 14.70 12.41 16.27
CA GLY A 197 15.20 13.60 16.95
C GLY A 197 14.21 14.20 17.95
N ASP A 198 13.18 13.45 18.34
CA ASP A 198 12.09 13.85 19.23
C ASP A 198 11.75 12.68 20.15
N ASP A 199 11.82 12.87 21.47
CA ASP A 199 11.57 11.84 22.47
C ASP A 199 10.09 11.75 22.89
N SER A 200 9.20 12.53 22.28
CA SER A 200 7.79 12.53 22.63
C SER A 200 7.08 11.23 22.20
N VAL A 201 6.35 10.67 23.15
CA VAL A 201 5.53 9.47 22.97
C VAL A 201 4.14 9.70 23.55
N PHE A 202 3.15 9.03 22.99
CA PHE A 202 1.81 8.93 23.57
C PHE A 202 1.43 7.45 23.72
N ILE A 203 0.46 7.17 24.58
CA ILE A 203 0.08 5.80 24.94
C ILE A 203 -1.40 5.61 24.66
N GLU A 204 -1.75 4.54 23.97
CA GLU A 204 -3.13 4.18 23.65
C GLU A 204 -3.49 2.81 24.21
N LYS A 205 -4.78 2.58 24.41
CA LYS A 205 -5.28 1.21 24.57
C LYS A 205 -5.04 0.45 23.27
N LEU A 206 -4.38 -0.70 23.37
CA LEU A 206 -4.19 -1.57 22.22
C LEU A 206 -5.51 -2.29 21.91
N ILE A 207 -5.97 -2.18 20.66
CA ILE A 207 -7.18 -2.84 20.17
C ILE A 207 -6.75 -4.16 19.52
N GLU A 208 -6.97 -5.27 20.22
CA GLU A 208 -6.64 -6.63 19.77
C GLU A 208 -7.68 -7.64 20.28
N PRO A 209 -8.13 -8.61 19.45
CA PRO A 209 -7.93 -8.66 18.00
C PRO A 209 -8.67 -7.51 17.30
N ALA A 210 -8.14 -7.03 16.18
CA ALA A 210 -8.77 -5.96 15.40
C ALA A 210 -8.81 -6.30 13.91
N ARG A 211 -9.84 -5.79 13.25
CA ARG A 211 -9.92 -5.65 11.80
C ARG A 211 -9.46 -4.26 11.41
N HIS A 212 -8.74 -4.14 10.30
CA HIS A 212 -8.36 -2.86 9.70
C HIS A 212 -9.38 -2.53 8.62
N ILE A 213 -10.29 -1.60 8.92
CA ILE A 213 -11.30 -1.12 7.99
C ILE A 213 -11.00 0.33 7.64
N GLU A 214 -11.11 0.69 6.37
CA GLU A 214 -10.84 2.06 5.93
C GLU A 214 -11.92 2.56 4.98
N VAL A 215 -12.10 3.88 4.92
CA VAL A 215 -13.15 4.52 4.13
C VAL A 215 -12.52 5.43 3.08
N GLN A 216 -12.81 5.13 1.80
CA GLN A 216 -12.41 5.98 0.69
C GLN A 216 -13.26 7.24 0.66
N LEU A 217 -12.61 8.39 0.48
CA LEU A 217 -13.30 9.63 0.22
C LEU A 217 -12.63 10.46 -0.87
N ILE A 218 -13.38 11.42 -1.38
CA ILE A 218 -12.87 12.50 -2.22
C ILE A 218 -13.52 13.82 -1.80
N GLY A 219 -12.71 14.84 -1.57
CA GLY A 219 -13.17 16.18 -1.19
C GLY A 219 -12.81 17.22 -2.23
N ASP A 220 -13.63 18.26 -2.37
CA ASP A 220 -13.45 19.30 -3.40
C ASP A 220 -12.56 20.47 -2.98
N GLY A 221 -12.19 20.55 -1.70
CA GLY A 221 -11.47 21.71 -1.16
C GLY A 221 -12.37 22.87 -0.68
N LEU A 222 -13.68 22.79 -0.90
CA LEU A 222 -14.67 23.84 -0.64
C LEU A 222 -15.71 23.43 0.43
N GLY A 223 -15.69 22.16 0.84
CA GLY A 223 -16.52 21.63 1.94
C GLY A 223 -17.38 20.45 1.53
N GLU A 224 -17.49 20.16 0.23
CA GLU A 224 -18.15 18.94 -0.23
C GLU A 224 -17.17 17.78 -0.18
N VAL A 225 -17.65 16.65 0.35
CA VAL A 225 -16.90 15.40 0.45
C VAL A 225 -17.85 14.30 0.02
N ALA A 226 -17.40 13.39 -0.85
CA ALA A 226 -18.11 12.16 -1.18
C ALA A 226 -17.38 10.94 -0.61
N ILE A 227 -18.14 9.94 -0.19
CA ILE A 227 -17.65 8.66 0.32
C ILE A 227 -17.82 7.60 -0.77
N LEU A 228 -16.74 6.90 -1.10
CA LEU A 228 -16.69 5.84 -2.12
C LEU A 228 -16.60 4.45 -1.47
N GLY A 229 -17.32 4.27 -0.37
CA GLY A 229 -17.39 3.02 0.38
C GLY A 229 -16.16 2.70 1.23
N ASP A 230 -16.18 1.48 1.78
CA ASP A 230 -15.18 0.93 2.69
C ASP A 230 -14.36 -0.21 2.07
N ARG A 231 -13.19 -0.43 2.65
CA ARG A 231 -12.28 -1.54 2.35
C ARG A 231 -11.88 -2.27 3.62
N GLU A 232 -11.73 -3.58 3.53
CA GLU A 232 -11.08 -4.40 4.53
C GLU A 232 -9.61 -4.62 4.13
N CYS A 233 -8.70 -4.22 5.01
CA CYS A 233 -7.24 -4.29 4.83
C CYS A 233 -6.58 -5.10 5.96
N THR A 234 -7.35 -5.99 6.57
CA THR A 234 -6.98 -6.71 7.80
C THR A 234 -5.84 -7.71 7.59
N LEU A 235 -5.75 -8.31 6.40
CA LEU A 235 -4.69 -9.27 6.08
C LEU A 235 -3.38 -8.53 5.78
N GLN A 236 -2.57 -8.42 6.82
CA GLN A 236 -1.31 -7.71 6.81
C GLN A 236 -0.20 -8.58 7.41
N ARG A 237 1.05 -8.23 7.12
CA ARG A 237 2.25 -8.79 7.74
C ARG A 237 3.17 -7.66 8.17
N ARG A 238 3.58 -7.64 9.44
CA ARG A 238 4.36 -6.57 10.07
C ARG A 238 3.76 -5.19 9.76
N HIS A 239 2.44 -5.09 9.84
CA HIS A 239 1.65 -3.89 9.53
C HIS A 239 1.68 -3.44 8.06
N GLN A 240 2.12 -4.30 7.13
CA GLN A 240 2.04 -4.07 5.69
C GLN A 240 0.88 -4.89 5.10
N LYS A 241 -0.08 -4.21 4.48
CA LYS A 241 -1.25 -4.84 3.84
C LYS A 241 -0.80 -5.76 2.69
N LEU A 242 -1.41 -6.94 2.60
CA LEU A 242 -1.11 -7.96 1.58
C LEU A 242 -2.31 -8.25 0.67
N ILE A 243 -3.50 -8.32 1.27
CA ILE A 243 -4.77 -8.61 0.61
C ILE A 243 -5.80 -7.61 1.12
N GLU A 244 -6.47 -6.95 0.19
CA GLU A 244 -7.48 -5.93 0.44
C GLU A 244 -8.75 -6.25 -0.32
N GLU A 245 -9.91 -5.96 0.27
CA GLU A 245 -11.18 -6.22 -0.37
C GLU A 245 -12.21 -5.11 -0.15
N SER A 246 -13.09 -4.90 -1.14
CA SER A 246 -14.18 -3.95 -1.08
C SER A 246 -15.46 -4.60 -1.61
N PRO A 247 -16.61 -4.41 -0.93
CA PRO A 247 -16.77 -3.82 0.41
C PRO A 247 -16.09 -4.64 1.53
N ALA A 248 -15.93 -4.09 2.73
CA ALA A 248 -15.53 -4.89 3.88
C ALA A 248 -16.59 -5.97 4.18
N PRO A 249 -16.24 -7.27 4.19
CA PRO A 249 -17.21 -8.34 4.41
C PRO A 249 -17.73 -8.32 5.84
N SER A 250 -19.00 -8.72 6.04
CA SER A 250 -19.60 -8.89 7.37
C SER A 250 -19.51 -7.67 8.30
N LEU A 251 -19.29 -6.45 7.75
CA LEU A 251 -19.35 -5.20 8.52
C LEU A 251 -20.83 -4.82 8.72
N PRO A 252 -21.34 -4.74 9.97
CA PRO A 252 -22.74 -4.41 10.23
C PRO A 252 -23.11 -3.06 9.60
N SER A 253 -24.30 -2.97 9.00
CA SER A 253 -24.75 -1.78 8.24
C SER A 253 -24.69 -0.49 9.06
N ARG A 254 -25.03 -0.56 10.35
CA ARG A 254 -24.92 0.58 11.26
C ARG A 254 -23.46 1.05 11.41
N GLN A 255 -22.53 0.12 11.65
CA GLN A 255 -21.12 0.49 11.85
C GLN A 255 -20.50 1.02 10.58
N ARG A 256 -20.86 0.46 9.42
CA ARG A 256 -20.49 1.00 8.10
C ARG A 256 -20.96 2.45 7.93
N SER A 257 -22.24 2.71 8.19
CA SER A 257 -22.81 4.06 8.10
C SER A 257 -22.12 5.03 9.06
N ASP A 258 -21.87 4.60 10.30
CA ASP A 258 -21.24 5.43 11.32
C ASP A 258 -19.77 5.73 10.98
N MET A 259 -19.02 4.76 10.42
CA MET A 259 -17.66 4.96 9.90
C MET A 259 -17.63 5.93 8.72
N HIS A 260 -18.53 5.76 7.74
CA HIS A 260 -18.62 6.64 6.56
C HIS A 260 -18.88 8.08 6.98
N GLU A 261 -19.83 8.28 7.88
CA GLU A 261 -20.20 9.60 8.37
C GLU A 261 -19.10 10.20 9.27
N ALA A 262 -18.39 9.39 10.05
CA ALA A 262 -17.22 9.85 10.79
C ALA A 262 -16.07 10.29 9.86
N ALA A 263 -15.77 9.52 8.81
CA ALA A 263 -14.78 9.88 7.80
C ALA A 263 -15.15 11.18 7.07
N ARG A 264 -16.43 11.34 6.70
CA ARG A 264 -16.96 12.56 6.08
C ARG A 264 -16.74 13.78 6.97
N ARG A 265 -17.16 13.72 8.24
CA ARG A 265 -17.00 14.84 9.20
C ARG A 265 -15.54 15.24 9.36
N LEU A 266 -14.62 14.28 9.46
CA LEU A 266 -13.19 14.56 9.57
C LEU A 266 -12.68 15.32 8.35
N ALA A 267 -12.98 14.84 7.13
CA ALA A 267 -12.55 15.49 5.90
C ALA A 267 -13.20 16.88 5.73
N GLN A 268 -14.47 17.04 6.08
CA GLN A 268 -15.15 18.34 6.06
C GLN A 268 -14.54 19.34 7.04
N SER A 269 -14.08 18.89 8.22
CA SER A 269 -13.50 19.76 9.25
C SER A 269 -12.26 20.55 8.79
N VAL A 270 -11.58 20.05 7.75
CA VAL A 270 -10.37 20.65 7.15
C VAL A 270 -10.58 21.07 5.68
N HIS A 271 -11.84 21.08 5.21
CA HIS A 271 -12.19 21.33 3.79
C HIS A 271 -11.35 20.49 2.83
N TYR A 272 -11.19 19.19 3.11
CA TYR A 272 -10.23 18.32 2.43
C TYR A 272 -10.33 18.37 0.90
N ARG A 273 -9.19 18.43 0.20
CA ARG A 273 -9.10 18.44 -1.27
C ARG A 273 -8.45 17.14 -1.79
N GLY A 274 -9.05 16.54 -2.82
CA GLY A 274 -8.52 15.36 -3.51
C GLY A 274 -8.98 14.04 -2.88
N ALA A 275 -8.35 12.94 -3.28
CA ALA A 275 -8.62 11.61 -2.73
C ALA A 275 -7.86 11.41 -1.41
N GLY A 276 -8.54 10.85 -0.42
CA GLY A 276 -7.96 10.50 0.87
C GLY A 276 -8.65 9.27 1.45
N THR A 277 -8.09 8.71 2.51
CA THR A 277 -8.69 7.55 3.18
C THR A 277 -8.56 7.67 4.68
N VAL A 278 -9.67 7.45 5.39
CA VAL A 278 -9.70 7.42 6.85
C VAL A 278 -9.66 5.96 7.30
N GLU A 279 -8.64 5.60 8.07
CA GLU A 279 -8.40 4.24 8.55
C GLU A 279 -8.93 4.06 9.98
N PHE A 280 -9.47 2.87 10.25
CA PHE A 280 -10.06 2.50 11.53
C PHE A 280 -9.61 1.09 11.96
N LEU A 281 -9.47 0.91 13.27
CA LEU A 281 -9.46 -0.41 13.90
C LEU A 281 -10.86 -0.75 14.37
N PHE A 282 -11.37 -1.93 14.02
CA PHE A 282 -12.68 -2.44 14.41
C PHE A 282 -12.52 -3.72 15.23
N ASP A 283 -13.05 -3.75 16.45
CA ASP A 283 -12.91 -4.88 17.39
C ASP A 283 -14.08 -5.89 17.31
N GLY A 284 -15.02 -5.68 16.39
CA GLY A 284 -16.25 -6.47 16.27
C GLY A 284 -17.49 -5.75 16.82
N GLU A 285 -17.30 -4.76 17.69
CA GLU A 285 -18.38 -3.96 18.28
C GLU A 285 -18.21 -2.47 18.00
N GLN A 286 -17.03 -1.93 18.28
CA GLN A 286 -16.67 -0.52 18.15
C GLN A 286 -15.54 -0.32 17.14
N PHE A 287 -15.46 0.90 16.61
CA PHE A 287 -14.37 1.30 15.74
C PHE A 287 -13.63 2.50 16.29
N TYR A 288 -12.36 2.61 15.95
CA TYR A 288 -11.44 3.62 16.48
C TYR A 288 -10.59 4.17 15.34
N PHE A 289 -10.57 5.49 15.19
CA PHE A 289 -9.69 6.19 14.26
C PHE A 289 -8.23 5.76 14.46
N LEU A 290 -7.60 5.37 13.36
CA LEU A 290 -6.20 5.01 13.31
C LEU A 290 -5.37 6.17 12.74
N GLU A 291 -5.66 6.55 11.51
CA GLU A 291 -5.02 7.66 10.80
C GLU A 291 -5.86 8.09 9.58
N MET A 292 -5.44 9.17 8.92
CA MET A 292 -5.96 9.54 7.61
C MET A 292 -4.79 9.63 6.63
N ASN A 293 -4.82 8.78 5.60
CA ASN A 293 -3.86 8.83 4.51
C ASN A 293 -4.26 9.95 3.55
N THR A 294 -3.41 10.95 3.41
CA THR A 294 -3.72 12.20 2.68
C THR A 294 -3.42 12.11 1.18
N ARG A 295 -3.72 10.96 0.59
CA ARG A 295 -3.29 10.58 -0.76
C ARG A 295 -4.13 9.43 -1.31
N LEU A 296 -3.88 9.10 -2.57
CA LEU A 296 -4.30 7.82 -3.14
C LEU A 296 -3.59 6.66 -2.40
N GLN A 297 -4.28 5.52 -2.28
CA GLN A 297 -3.72 4.30 -1.70
C GLN A 297 -3.53 3.22 -2.77
N VAL A 298 -2.73 2.21 -2.43
CA VAL A 298 -2.37 1.11 -3.36
C VAL A 298 -3.62 0.35 -3.77
N GLU A 299 -4.49 0.11 -2.80
CA GLU A 299 -5.74 -0.65 -2.81
C GLU A 299 -6.97 0.11 -3.35
N HIS A 300 -6.78 1.32 -3.90
CA HIS A 300 -7.88 2.04 -4.57
C HIS A 300 -8.59 1.24 -5.70
N PRO A 301 -7.96 0.28 -6.42
CA PRO A 301 -8.63 -0.43 -7.50
C PRO A 301 -9.82 -1.27 -7.04
N VAL A 302 -9.83 -1.82 -5.82
CA VAL A 302 -11.01 -2.58 -5.35
C VAL A 302 -12.23 -1.66 -5.22
N THR A 303 -12.03 -0.42 -4.78
CA THR A 303 -13.09 0.60 -4.74
C THR A 303 -13.53 1.01 -6.14
N GLU A 304 -12.58 1.20 -7.07
CA GLU A 304 -12.88 1.56 -8.46
C GLU A 304 -13.74 0.50 -9.14
N LEU A 305 -13.44 -0.79 -8.95
CA LEU A 305 -14.16 -1.88 -9.61
C LEU A 305 -15.59 -2.03 -9.10
N VAL A 306 -15.83 -1.90 -7.79
CA VAL A 306 -17.20 -2.05 -7.25
C VAL A 306 -18.07 -0.81 -7.40
N HIS A 307 -17.50 0.37 -7.66
CA HIS A 307 -18.29 1.59 -7.90
C HIS A 307 -18.26 2.05 -9.36
N GLY A 308 -17.44 1.44 -10.23
CA GLY A 308 -17.32 1.87 -11.62
C GLY A 308 -16.75 3.29 -11.78
N VAL A 309 -15.85 3.70 -10.89
CA VAL A 309 -15.21 5.04 -10.89
C VAL A 309 -13.72 4.94 -11.17
N ASP A 310 -13.13 6.01 -11.72
CA ASP A 310 -11.67 6.18 -11.83
C ASP A 310 -11.24 7.28 -10.85
N ILE A 311 -10.62 6.90 -9.75
CA ILE A 311 -10.25 7.82 -8.66
C ILE A 311 -9.13 8.76 -9.11
N VAL A 312 -8.18 8.32 -9.95
CA VAL A 312 -7.14 9.21 -10.51
C VAL A 312 -7.78 10.29 -11.40
N LYS A 313 -8.80 9.92 -12.18
CA LYS A 313 -9.58 10.88 -12.97
C LYS A 313 -10.32 11.86 -12.06
N LEU A 314 -10.94 11.38 -10.98
CA LEU A 314 -11.62 12.26 -10.04
C LEU A 314 -10.64 13.23 -9.36
N GLN A 315 -9.42 12.77 -9.00
CA GLN A 315 -8.37 13.64 -8.45
C GLN A 315 -8.02 14.78 -9.42
N TRP A 316 -7.89 14.49 -10.72
CA TRP A 316 -7.67 15.51 -11.74
C TRP A 316 -8.84 16.51 -11.82
N GLN A 317 -10.08 16.01 -11.83
CA GLN A 317 -11.27 16.85 -11.88
C GLN A 317 -11.38 17.77 -10.65
N VAL A 318 -11.07 17.26 -9.45
CA VAL A 318 -11.03 18.07 -8.23
C VAL A 318 -9.94 19.14 -8.34
N ALA A 319 -8.72 18.75 -8.70
CA ALA A 319 -7.58 19.66 -8.77
C ALA A 319 -7.76 20.79 -9.80
N THR A 320 -8.63 20.58 -10.80
CA THR A 320 -8.95 21.56 -11.84
C THR A 320 -10.31 22.26 -11.64
N GLY A 321 -10.99 22.03 -10.52
CA GLY A 321 -12.29 22.66 -10.21
C GLY A 321 -13.46 22.18 -11.05
N GLN A 322 -13.37 20.98 -11.63
CA GLN A 322 -14.36 20.36 -12.52
C GLN A 322 -15.19 19.27 -11.85
N ALA A 323 -14.90 18.93 -10.60
CA ALA A 323 -15.55 17.82 -9.91
C ALA A 323 -17.01 18.12 -9.54
N GLN A 324 -17.87 17.11 -9.66
CA GLN A 324 -19.26 17.13 -9.19
C GLN A 324 -19.46 15.99 -8.19
N LEU A 325 -19.17 16.25 -6.92
CA LEU A 325 -19.09 15.19 -5.90
C LEU A 325 -20.45 14.68 -5.43
N ALA A 326 -21.49 15.51 -5.46
CA ALA A 326 -22.81 15.17 -4.92
C ALA A 326 -23.46 13.91 -5.51
N GLN A 327 -23.08 13.52 -6.73
CA GLN A 327 -23.60 12.32 -7.39
C GLN A 327 -22.85 11.04 -7.01
N LEU A 328 -21.65 11.16 -6.46
CA LEU A 328 -20.79 10.01 -6.15
C LEU A 328 -21.31 9.19 -4.97
N ASP A 329 -21.90 9.84 -3.96
CA ASP A 329 -22.49 9.15 -2.80
C ASP A 329 -23.67 8.25 -3.17
N ALA A 330 -24.31 8.50 -4.32
CA ALA A 330 -25.47 7.74 -4.79
C ALA A 330 -25.07 6.50 -5.62
N ILE A 331 -23.78 6.32 -5.91
CA ILE A 331 -23.30 5.18 -6.69
C ILE A 331 -23.46 3.92 -5.86
N SER A 332 -24.27 3.00 -6.34
CA SER A 332 -24.42 1.68 -5.72
C SER A 332 -23.15 0.86 -5.86
N THR A 333 -22.78 0.15 -4.80
CA THR A 333 -21.77 -0.91 -4.86
C THR A 333 -22.28 -2.08 -5.69
N ASP A 334 -21.54 -2.46 -6.73
CA ASP A 334 -21.79 -3.60 -7.60
C ASP A 334 -20.79 -4.72 -7.31
N GLY A 335 -21.30 -5.83 -6.76
CA GLY A 335 -20.50 -7.00 -6.45
C GLY A 335 -19.43 -6.78 -5.37
N HIS A 336 -18.29 -7.45 -5.55
CA HIS A 336 -17.18 -7.48 -4.62
C HIS A 336 -15.86 -7.52 -5.38
N ALA A 337 -14.81 -6.87 -4.87
CA ALA A 337 -13.48 -6.90 -5.45
C ALA A 337 -12.41 -7.21 -4.40
N ILE A 338 -11.40 -7.98 -4.79
CA ILE A 338 -10.27 -8.38 -3.95
C ILE A 338 -8.97 -8.11 -4.71
N GLU A 339 -8.01 -7.49 -4.04
CA GLU A 339 -6.66 -7.22 -4.53
C GLU A 339 -5.63 -8.07 -3.78
N VAL A 340 -4.59 -8.49 -4.51
CA VAL A 340 -3.36 -9.08 -3.97
C VAL A 340 -2.18 -8.26 -4.46
N ARG A 341 -1.32 -7.86 -3.52
CA ARG A 341 -0.02 -7.26 -3.83
C ARG A 341 1.01 -8.33 -4.19
N ILE A 342 1.65 -8.18 -5.34
CA ILE A 342 2.77 -9.03 -5.75
C ILE A 342 4.07 -8.32 -5.41
N ASN A 343 4.77 -8.81 -4.40
CA ASN A 343 6.11 -8.36 -4.06
C ASN A 343 7.16 -9.38 -4.51
N ALA A 344 8.34 -8.90 -4.90
CA ALA A 344 9.54 -9.71 -5.09
C ALA A 344 10.16 -10.04 -3.73
N GLU A 345 9.51 -10.94 -3.00
CA GLU A 345 9.91 -11.43 -1.69
C GLU A 345 9.72 -12.95 -1.68
N ASP A 346 10.53 -13.68 -0.91
CA ASP A 346 10.40 -15.13 -0.71
C ASP A 346 9.69 -15.43 0.62
N PRO A 347 8.38 -15.78 0.63
CA PRO A 347 7.66 -16.05 1.87
C PRO A 347 8.22 -17.24 2.65
N ALA A 348 8.79 -18.25 1.97
CA ALA A 348 9.40 -19.42 2.61
C ALA A 348 10.73 -19.07 3.31
N ALA A 349 11.39 -18.00 2.85
CA ALA A 349 12.56 -17.41 3.49
C ALA A 349 12.21 -16.14 4.30
N GLN A 350 11.10 -16.16 5.04
CA GLN A 350 10.66 -15.04 5.88
C GLN A 350 10.47 -13.70 5.14
N PHE A 351 10.03 -13.77 3.88
CA PHE A 351 9.82 -12.64 2.96
C PHE A 351 11.09 -11.81 2.77
N LEU A 352 12.25 -12.46 2.66
CA LEU A 352 13.47 -11.77 2.24
C LEU A 352 13.30 -11.22 0.81
N PRO A 353 13.76 -9.99 0.52
CA PRO A 353 13.69 -9.44 -0.83
C PRO A 353 14.39 -10.34 -1.85
N SER A 354 13.72 -10.56 -2.98
CA SER A 354 14.23 -11.34 -4.11
C SER A 354 14.64 -10.40 -5.24
N ILE A 355 15.93 -10.32 -5.52
CA ILE A 355 16.49 -9.48 -6.58
C ILE A 355 16.87 -10.34 -7.78
N GLY A 356 16.79 -9.78 -8.99
CA GLY A 356 17.08 -10.57 -10.19
C GLY A 356 16.50 -9.94 -11.44
N THR A 357 16.47 -10.72 -12.51
CA THR A 357 15.84 -10.30 -13.79
C THR A 357 14.59 -11.13 -14.00
N LEU A 358 13.50 -10.49 -14.40
CA LEU A 358 12.25 -11.17 -14.75
C LEU A 358 12.42 -11.90 -16.09
N THR A 359 12.95 -13.12 -16.05
CA THR A 359 13.17 -13.97 -17.25
C THR A 359 11.87 -14.33 -17.97
N ARG A 360 10.77 -14.42 -17.21
CA ARG A 360 9.39 -14.49 -17.69
C ARG A 360 8.49 -13.62 -16.82
N CYS A 361 7.56 -12.92 -17.45
CA CYS A 361 6.53 -12.13 -16.80
C CYS A 361 5.33 -12.09 -17.74
N LEU A 362 4.36 -12.97 -17.51
CA LEU A 362 3.13 -13.09 -18.28
C LEU A 362 1.95 -12.87 -17.34
N TRP A 363 1.13 -11.89 -17.69
CA TRP A 363 -0.09 -11.54 -16.98
C TRP A 363 -1.29 -12.23 -17.63
N PRO A 364 -2.26 -12.72 -16.84
CA PRO A 364 -3.47 -13.34 -17.39
C PRO A 364 -4.35 -12.29 -18.08
N GLN A 365 -5.06 -12.71 -19.13
CA GLN A 365 -6.14 -11.95 -19.76
C GLN A 365 -7.45 -12.67 -19.47
N MET A 366 -8.20 -12.19 -18.48
CA MET A 366 -9.40 -12.84 -17.97
C MET A 366 -10.47 -11.80 -17.66
N ASP A 367 -11.73 -12.10 -17.98
CA ASP A 367 -12.85 -11.22 -17.64
C ASP A 367 -12.99 -11.07 -16.12
N GLY A 368 -13.22 -9.83 -15.68
CA GLY A 368 -13.30 -9.48 -14.25
C GLY A 368 -11.95 -9.48 -13.53
N VAL A 369 -10.82 -9.60 -14.24
CA VAL A 369 -9.46 -9.48 -13.68
C VAL A 369 -8.79 -8.24 -14.22
N ARG A 370 -8.28 -7.41 -13.31
CA ARG A 370 -7.46 -6.25 -13.59
C ARG A 370 -6.03 -6.49 -13.10
N ILE A 371 -5.07 -6.12 -13.92
CA ILE A 371 -3.65 -6.16 -13.58
C ILE A 371 -3.09 -4.75 -13.67
N ASP A 372 -2.62 -4.24 -12.54
CA ASP A 372 -1.83 -3.01 -12.51
C ASP A 372 -0.37 -3.41 -12.24
N SER A 373 0.52 -3.17 -13.20
CA SER A 373 1.91 -3.65 -13.15
C SER A 373 2.91 -2.53 -13.40
N GLY A 374 3.93 -2.47 -12.55
CA GLY A 374 5.08 -1.59 -12.70
C GLY A 374 6.23 -2.19 -13.50
N VAL A 375 6.10 -3.46 -13.92
CA VAL A 375 7.18 -4.24 -14.52
C VAL A 375 6.74 -4.98 -15.79
N ARG A 376 7.71 -5.55 -16.49
CA ARG A 376 7.53 -6.43 -17.65
C ARG A 376 8.67 -7.44 -17.73
N GLN A 377 8.52 -8.40 -18.64
CA GLN A 377 9.59 -9.36 -18.93
C GLN A 377 10.88 -8.64 -19.33
N GLY A 378 11.99 -9.07 -18.74
CA GLY A 378 13.33 -8.51 -18.96
C GLY A 378 13.72 -7.40 -17.97
N ASP A 379 12.77 -6.86 -17.20
CA ASP A 379 13.10 -5.84 -16.20
C ASP A 379 13.95 -6.44 -15.07
N ARG A 380 14.83 -5.62 -14.51
CA ARG A 380 15.70 -5.98 -13.38
C ARG A 380 15.11 -5.46 -12.07
N ILE A 381 14.84 -6.37 -11.15
CA ILE A 381 14.43 -6.08 -9.78
C ILE A 381 15.69 -5.83 -8.94
N SER A 382 15.73 -4.67 -8.29
CA SER A 382 16.87 -4.21 -7.49
C SER A 382 16.48 -4.03 -6.03
N ALA A 383 17.49 -3.93 -5.16
CA ALA A 383 17.29 -3.64 -3.74
C ALA A 383 17.15 -2.13 -3.42
N HIS A 384 17.08 -1.26 -4.44
CA HIS A 384 17.05 0.19 -4.23
C HIS A 384 15.67 0.72 -3.76
N TYR A 385 14.60 0.01 -4.10
CA TYR A 385 13.22 0.47 -3.90
C TYR A 385 12.37 -0.62 -3.25
N ASP A 386 11.09 -0.32 -3.03
CA ASP A 386 10.13 -1.29 -2.55
C ASP A 386 10.03 -2.51 -3.50
N PRO A 387 9.74 -3.71 -2.96
CA PRO A 387 9.71 -4.93 -3.77
C PRO A 387 8.42 -5.09 -4.58
N MET A 388 7.47 -4.15 -4.57
CA MET A 388 6.19 -4.31 -5.24
C MET A 388 6.35 -4.31 -6.77
N LEU A 389 5.90 -5.39 -7.39
CA LEU A 389 5.96 -5.62 -8.83
C LEU A 389 4.68 -5.19 -9.53
N ALA A 390 3.54 -5.63 -8.97
CA ALA A 390 2.22 -5.51 -9.56
C ALA A 390 1.13 -5.80 -8.53
N LYS A 391 -0.11 -5.65 -8.96
CA LYS A 391 -1.32 -5.98 -8.23
C LYS A 391 -2.24 -6.79 -9.15
N ILE A 392 -2.84 -7.85 -8.61
CA ILE A 392 -3.92 -8.58 -9.28
C ILE A 392 -5.19 -8.28 -8.53
N ILE A 393 -6.18 -7.78 -9.24
CA ILE A 393 -7.47 -7.43 -8.68
C ILE A 393 -8.54 -8.21 -9.42
N ALA A 394 -9.40 -8.93 -8.69
CA ALA A 394 -10.55 -9.60 -9.26
C ALA A 394 -11.83 -9.00 -8.71
N HIS A 395 -12.77 -8.71 -9.61
CA HIS A 395 -14.15 -8.36 -9.28
C HIS A 395 -15.06 -9.57 -9.52
N GLY A 396 -16.15 -9.70 -8.78
CA GLY A 396 -17.17 -10.74 -8.96
C GLY A 396 -18.52 -10.30 -8.40
N GLU A 397 -19.60 -11.01 -8.77
CA GLU A 397 -20.95 -10.73 -8.26
C GLU A 397 -21.04 -10.95 -6.74
N THR A 398 -20.25 -11.91 -6.23
CA THR A 398 -20.08 -12.19 -4.80
C THR A 398 -18.61 -12.20 -4.41
N ARG A 399 -18.35 -12.15 -3.10
CA ARG A 399 -17.00 -12.31 -2.54
C ARG A 399 -16.39 -13.65 -2.94
N GLU A 400 -17.16 -14.73 -2.94
CA GLU A 400 -16.72 -16.07 -3.34
C GLU A 400 -16.33 -16.11 -4.83
N ASP A 401 -17.09 -15.43 -5.68
CA ASP A 401 -16.80 -15.33 -7.11
C ASP A 401 -15.52 -14.52 -7.38
N ALA A 402 -15.36 -13.39 -6.70
CA ALA A 402 -14.13 -12.59 -6.75
C ALA A 402 -12.92 -13.41 -6.26
N THR A 403 -13.08 -14.16 -5.16
CA THR A 403 -12.02 -15.02 -4.59
C THR A 403 -11.59 -16.09 -5.59
N ARG A 404 -12.56 -16.83 -6.14
CA ARG A 404 -12.30 -17.93 -7.07
C ARG A 404 -11.67 -17.42 -8.36
N ARG A 405 -12.09 -16.25 -8.84
CA ARG A 405 -11.50 -15.57 -10.01
C ARG A 405 -10.08 -15.09 -9.72
N LEU A 406 -9.82 -14.52 -8.54
CA LEU A 406 -8.49 -14.08 -8.11
C LEU A 406 -7.51 -15.25 -8.01
N VAL A 407 -7.93 -16.36 -7.38
CA VAL A 407 -7.12 -17.58 -7.30
C VAL A 407 -6.78 -18.12 -8.70
N ALA A 408 -7.76 -18.17 -9.61
CA ALA A 408 -7.51 -18.59 -10.99
C ALA A 408 -6.55 -17.64 -11.73
N ALA A 409 -6.65 -16.34 -11.51
CA ALA A 409 -5.74 -15.35 -12.09
C ALA A 409 -4.31 -15.49 -11.56
N ILE A 410 -4.17 -15.75 -10.25
CA ILE A 410 -2.88 -16.07 -9.63
C ILE A 410 -2.27 -17.32 -10.27
N GLU A 411 -3.03 -18.40 -10.39
CA GLU A 411 -2.56 -19.67 -10.97
C GLU A 411 -2.20 -19.55 -12.47
N ALA A 412 -2.83 -18.60 -13.17
CA ALA A 412 -2.52 -18.28 -14.57
C ALA A 412 -1.37 -17.28 -14.76
N THR A 413 -0.88 -16.65 -13.68
CA THR A 413 0.22 -15.68 -13.73
C THR A 413 1.56 -16.41 -13.74
N LEU A 414 2.45 -16.03 -14.66
CA LEU A 414 3.81 -16.58 -14.72
C LEU A 414 4.86 -15.50 -14.51
N ILE A 415 5.52 -15.54 -13.36
CA ILE A 415 6.70 -14.73 -13.04
C ILE A 415 7.86 -15.68 -12.76
N ALA A 416 9.00 -15.48 -13.42
CA ALA A 416 10.18 -16.30 -13.22
C ALA A 416 11.47 -15.47 -13.19
N GLY A 417 12.43 -15.90 -12.39
CA GLY A 417 13.74 -15.24 -12.20
C GLY A 417 13.87 -14.50 -10.87
N VAL A 418 12.76 -14.31 -10.15
CA VAL A 418 12.69 -13.87 -8.75
C VAL A 418 11.59 -14.66 -8.05
N GLU A 419 11.68 -14.78 -6.73
CA GLU A 419 10.60 -15.27 -5.88
C GLU A 419 9.55 -14.19 -5.66
N THR A 420 8.30 -14.60 -5.41
CA THR A 420 7.21 -13.65 -5.17
C THR A 420 6.30 -14.08 -4.03
N THR A 421 5.53 -13.12 -3.49
CA THR A 421 4.48 -13.36 -2.49
C THR A 421 3.27 -14.13 -3.03
N LEU A 422 3.19 -14.34 -4.34
CA LEU A 422 2.00 -14.83 -5.02
C LEU A 422 1.52 -16.22 -4.54
N PRO A 423 2.39 -17.23 -4.36
CA PRO A 423 1.97 -18.54 -3.86
C PRO A 423 1.42 -18.48 -2.43
N PHE A 424 2.06 -17.67 -1.57
CA PHE A 424 1.60 -17.44 -0.20
C PHE A 424 0.20 -16.81 -0.18
N CYS A 425 -0.02 -15.76 -0.97
CA CYS A 425 -1.32 -15.09 -1.06
C CYS A 425 -2.41 -16.02 -1.59
N ARG A 426 -2.09 -16.90 -2.55
CA ARG A 426 -3.02 -17.92 -3.06
C ARG A 426 -3.48 -18.87 -1.96
N ASP A 427 -2.55 -19.38 -1.16
CA ASP A 427 -2.87 -20.30 -0.07
C ASP A 427 -3.67 -19.60 1.04
N LEU A 428 -3.33 -18.34 1.35
CA LEU A 428 -4.07 -17.52 2.31
C LEU A 428 -5.52 -17.29 1.86
N LEU A 429 -5.75 -16.99 0.57
CA LEU A 429 -7.09 -16.87 -0.02
C LEU A 429 -7.89 -18.19 0.02
N CYS A 430 -7.20 -19.32 -0.07
CA CYS A 430 -7.81 -20.65 0.00
C CYS A 430 -8.03 -21.16 1.43
N SER A 431 -7.68 -20.36 2.45
CA SER A 431 -7.79 -20.75 3.84
C SER A 431 -9.20 -20.65 4.39
N SER A 432 -9.50 -21.43 5.43
CA SER A 432 -10.78 -21.35 6.15
C SER A 432 -10.97 -20.01 6.86
N ASP A 433 -9.89 -19.39 7.35
CA ASP A 433 -9.95 -18.10 8.04
C ASP A 433 -10.38 -16.97 7.08
N PHE A 434 -9.83 -16.97 5.85
CA PHE A 434 -10.25 -16.03 4.81
C PHE A 434 -11.69 -16.28 4.38
N ALA A 435 -12.06 -17.54 4.11
CA ALA A 435 -13.41 -17.91 3.71
C ALA A 435 -14.46 -17.53 4.77
N ALA A 436 -14.15 -17.69 6.05
CA ALA A 436 -15.04 -17.35 7.15
C ALA A 436 -15.18 -15.83 7.40
N GLY A 437 -14.28 -15.00 6.87
CA GLY A 437 -14.27 -13.56 7.12
C GLY A 437 -13.92 -13.20 8.57
N THR A 438 -13.14 -14.05 9.24
CA THR A 438 -12.75 -13.90 10.65
C THR A 438 -11.30 -13.44 10.80
N ALA A 439 -10.77 -12.76 9.80
CA ALA A 439 -9.40 -12.27 9.84
C ALA A 439 -9.21 -11.18 10.90
N HIS A 440 -8.01 -11.12 11.46
CA HIS A 440 -7.55 -10.08 12.36
C HIS A 440 -6.11 -9.71 12.02
N THR A 441 -5.68 -8.53 12.46
CA THR A 441 -4.42 -7.88 12.07
C THR A 441 -3.12 -8.64 12.43
N THR A 442 -3.20 -9.69 13.25
CA THR A 442 -2.08 -10.56 13.65
C THR A 442 -2.21 -12.00 13.13
N LEU A 443 -3.24 -12.29 12.30
CA LEU A 443 -3.52 -13.65 11.81
C LEU A 443 -2.32 -14.25 11.04
N VAL A 444 -1.65 -13.45 10.22
CA VAL A 444 -0.52 -13.91 9.40
C VAL A 444 0.64 -14.30 10.29
N GLU A 445 0.99 -13.49 11.29
CA GLU A 445 2.03 -13.81 12.26
C GLU A 445 1.69 -15.05 13.10
N GLU A 446 0.43 -15.18 13.51
CA GLU A 446 -0.03 -16.25 14.39
C GLU A 446 -0.12 -17.63 13.72
N LYS A 447 -0.58 -17.68 12.46
CA LYS A 447 -0.91 -18.94 11.78
C LYS A 447 -0.10 -19.22 10.52
N TRP A 448 0.53 -18.20 9.94
CA TRP A 448 1.19 -18.28 8.64
C TRP A 448 2.69 -17.97 8.68
N GLY A 449 3.25 -17.71 9.86
CA GLY A 449 4.68 -17.41 10.04
C GLY A 449 5.64 -18.53 9.60
N ASP A 450 5.18 -19.79 9.67
CA ASP A 450 5.93 -20.99 9.27
C ASP A 450 5.46 -21.56 7.92
N TRP A 451 4.83 -20.73 7.07
CA TRP A 451 4.38 -21.17 5.75
C TRP A 451 5.54 -21.75 4.93
N GLN A 452 5.30 -22.86 4.25
CA GLN A 452 6.26 -23.51 3.36
C GLN A 452 5.72 -23.55 1.95
N ALA A 453 6.59 -23.27 0.98
CA ALA A 453 6.25 -23.40 -0.42
C ALA A 453 5.82 -24.85 -0.73
N PRO A 454 4.81 -25.05 -1.60
CA PRO A 454 4.43 -26.38 -2.05
C PRO A 454 5.65 -27.14 -2.60
N GLN A 455 5.97 -28.29 -2.00
CA GLN A 455 7.04 -29.14 -2.50
C GLN A 455 6.53 -29.98 -3.66
N LEU A 456 7.11 -29.78 -4.85
CA LEU A 456 6.90 -30.69 -5.97
C LEU A 456 7.68 -31.98 -5.71
N GLU A 457 6.97 -33.11 -5.76
CA GLU A 457 7.60 -34.42 -5.72
C GLU A 457 8.74 -34.51 -6.76
N PRO A 458 9.90 -35.12 -6.43
CA PRO A 458 11.05 -35.16 -7.33
C PRO A 458 10.74 -35.69 -8.73
N ILE A 459 9.75 -36.58 -8.86
CA ILE A 459 9.31 -37.11 -10.14
C ILE A 459 8.70 -36.04 -11.06
N TRP A 460 7.94 -35.09 -10.51
CA TRP A 460 7.36 -33.98 -11.27
C TRP A 460 8.42 -32.98 -11.70
N LEU A 461 9.37 -32.65 -10.81
CA LEU A 461 10.51 -31.81 -11.17
C LEU A 461 11.33 -32.43 -12.31
N GLN A 462 11.57 -33.74 -12.26
CA GLN A 462 12.24 -34.46 -13.35
C GLN A 462 11.44 -34.45 -14.65
N ALA A 463 10.12 -34.66 -14.58
CA ALA A 463 9.25 -34.64 -15.75
C ALA A 463 9.21 -33.25 -16.41
N ILE A 464 9.02 -32.19 -15.62
CA ILE A 464 9.04 -30.80 -16.07
C ILE A 464 10.41 -30.47 -16.68
N GLY A 465 11.51 -30.84 -16.02
CA GLY A 465 12.86 -30.61 -16.53
C GLY A 465 13.18 -31.37 -17.83
N ARG A 466 12.54 -32.52 -18.09
CA ARG A 466 12.64 -33.23 -19.38
C ARG A 466 11.79 -32.53 -20.46
N ALA A 467 10.55 -32.18 -20.15
CA ALA A 467 9.65 -31.49 -21.05
C ALA A 467 10.22 -30.12 -21.47
N ALA A 468 10.74 -29.34 -20.53
CA ALA A 468 11.38 -28.05 -20.79
C ALA A 468 12.59 -28.19 -21.74
N ARG A 469 13.45 -29.19 -21.54
CA ARG A 469 14.58 -29.46 -22.46
C ARG A 469 14.15 -29.80 -23.87
N GLN A 470 13.09 -30.60 -24.00
CA GLN A 470 12.52 -30.99 -25.30
C GLN A 470 11.87 -29.79 -26.01
N LEU A 471 11.15 -28.93 -25.29
CA LEU A 471 10.45 -27.76 -25.82
C LEU A 471 11.40 -26.60 -26.16
N LEU A 472 12.43 -26.38 -25.34
CA LEU A 472 13.44 -25.33 -25.57
C LEU A 472 14.45 -25.68 -26.66
N GLY A 473 14.33 -26.87 -27.26
CA GLY A 473 15.15 -27.27 -28.40
C GLY A 473 16.63 -27.14 -28.09
N SER A 474 17.12 -27.88 -27.08
CA SER A 474 18.57 -28.11 -26.96
C SER A 474 19.03 -28.92 -28.18
N THR A 475 19.26 -28.20 -29.27
CA THR A 475 20.33 -28.42 -30.23
C THR A 475 21.65 -27.92 -29.62
N ALA A 476 21.89 -28.24 -28.35
CA ALA A 476 23.26 -28.35 -27.89
C ALA A 476 23.82 -29.53 -28.68
N GLY A 477 24.63 -29.22 -29.69
CA GLY A 477 25.19 -30.21 -30.60
C GLY A 477 25.79 -31.38 -29.84
N ASP A 478 25.66 -32.56 -30.42
CA ASP A 478 26.52 -33.70 -30.18
C ASP A 478 27.98 -33.22 -30.11
N GLY A 479 28.56 -33.13 -28.90
CA GLY A 479 29.94 -32.66 -28.79
C GLY A 479 30.46 -32.16 -27.45
N ALA A 480 29.68 -32.14 -26.37
CA ALA A 480 30.24 -31.97 -25.03
C ALA A 480 29.57 -32.91 -24.04
N GLU A 481 30.32 -33.94 -23.63
CA GLU A 481 30.01 -34.80 -22.49
C GLU A 481 29.76 -33.96 -21.24
N VAL A 482 28.49 -33.70 -20.92
CA VAL A 482 28.09 -33.38 -19.55
C VAL A 482 27.47 -34.65 -19.00
N ALA A 483 28.32 -35.42 -18.29
CA ALA A 483 27.94 -36.62 -17.58
C ALA A 483 26.67 -36.38 -16.74
N GLY A 484 25.58 -37.02 -17.14
CA GLY A 484 24.37 -37.09 -16.33
C GLY A 484 24.66 -37.82 -15.02
N CYS A 485 23.87 -37.52 -13.98
CA CYS A 485 23.95 -38.13 -12.64
C CYS A 485 23.93 -39.67 -12.61
N TRP A 486 23.64 -40.32 -13.72
CA TRP A 486 23.62 -41.78 -13.91
C TRP A 486 24.99 -42.41 -14.23
N GLN A 487 26.03 -41.62 -14.54
CA GLN A 487 27.39 -42.14 -14.80
C GLN A 487 28.34 -42.06 -13.59
N ARG A 488 27.87 -41.63 -12.42
CA ARG A 488 28.64 -41.56 -11.16
C ARG A 488 28.22 -42.61 -10.12
N LEU A 489 27.83 -43.81 -10.57
CA LEU A 489 27.63 -44.96 -9.68
C LEU A 489 28.84 -45.91 -9.78
N PRO A 490 29.93 -45.70 -9.02
CA PRO A 490 30.91 -46.75 -8.80
C PRO A 490 30.35 -47.76 -7.78
N GLY A 491 30.14 -48.99 -8.26
CA GLY A 491 30.21 -50.24 -7.50
C GLY A 491 29.55 -50.28 -6.12
N ARG A 492 28.33 -50.83 -6.07
CA ARG A 492 27.93 -51.77 -5.02
C ARG A 492 26.99 -52.82 -5.61
N VAL A 493 27.60 -53.96 -5.95
CA VAL A 493 26.95 -55.26 -6.03
C VAL A 493 26.58 -55.65 -4.61
N TRP A 494 25.30 -55.86 -4.29
CA TRP A 494 24.89 -56.69 -3.15
C TRP A 494 23.71 -57.58 -3.60
N PRO A 495 23.61 -58.81 -3.06
CA PRO A 495 22.81 -59.92 -3.63
C PRO A 495 21.31 -59.66 -3.70
#